data_AF-A0AAE0SDB5-F1
#
_entry.id   AF-A0AAE0SDB5-F1
#
_cell.length_a   1.000
_cell.length_b   1.000
_cell.length_c   1.000
_cell.angle_alpha   90.00
_cell.angle_beta   90.00
_cell.angle_gamma   90.00
#
_symmetry.space_group_name_H-M   'P 1'
#
loop_
_entity.id
_entity.type
_entity.pdbx_description
1 polymer ?
#
loop_
_entity_poly.entity_id
_entity_poly.type
_entity_poly.pdbx_seq_one_letter_code
_entity_poly.pdbx_strand_id
1 'polypeptide(L)' 'MWYEILPCAAITFGCLLAPNYVHWAATKFFCNGRNHGRHWYADLHDWHSYTKDRRVTGSNYITRGLETIPDLPDDK' A
#
# COMPACT_ATOMS: atom_id res chain seq x y z
N MET A 1 21.36 -2.35 39.03
CA MET A 1 20.35 -3.43 38.94
C MET A 1 19.94 -3.59 37.47
N TRP A 2 20.00 -4.79 36.91
CA TRP A 2 19.90 -5.02 35.46
C TRP A 2 18.72 -4.34 34.73
N TYR A 3 17.63 -4.02 35.43
CA TYR A 3 16.44 -3.36 34.89
C TYR A 3 16.63 -1.88 34.53
N GLU A 4 17.70 -1.23 34.98
CA GLU A 4 17.96 0.19 34.65
C GLU A 4 18.20 0.42 33.15
N ILE A 5 18.44 -0.64 32.37
CA ILE A 5 18.53 -0.56 30.90
C ILE A 5 17.15 -0.44 30.24
N LEU A 6 16.08 -0.88 30.90
CA LEU A 6 14.75 -0.98 30.30
C LEU A 6 14.18 0.37 29.84
N PRO A 7 14.34 1.50 30.58
CA PRO A 7 13.88 2.80 30.10
C PRO A 7 14.56 3.24 28.80
N CYS A 8 15.89 3.11 28.71
CA CYS A 8 16.62 3.43 27.49
C CYS A 8 16.21 2.52 26.33
N ALA A 9 16.12 1.21 26.57
CA ALA A 9 15.69 0.25 25.56
C ALA A 9 14.26 0.52 25.07
N ALA A 10 13.35 0.88 25.97
CA ALA A 10 11.96 1.22 25.64
C ALA A 10 11.86 2.47 24.77
N ILE A 11 12.64 3.51 25.09
CA ILE A 11 12.70 4.74 24.27
C ILE A 11 13.24 4.40 22.87
N THR A 12 14.37 3.69 22.78
CA THR A 12 14.95 3.29 21.48
C THR A 12 13.97 2.45 20.66
N PHE A 13 13.33 1.46 21.28
CA PHE A 13 12.36 0.60 20.62
C PHE A 13 11.11 1.37 20.17
N GLY A 14 10.59 2.26 21.03
CA GLY A 14 9.47 3.13 20.70
C GLY A 14 9.77 4.04 19.52
N CYS A 15 10.95 4.67 19.50
CA CYS A 15 11.39 5.49 18.38
C CYS A 15 11.59 4.70 17.08
N LEU A 16 11.98 3.43 17.15
CA LEU A 16 12.10 2.56 15.97
C LEU A 16 10.74 2.13 15.42
N LEU A 17 9.77 1.88 16.30
CA LEU A 17 8.41 1.49 15.90
C LEU A 17 7.56 2.66 15.40
N ALA A 18 7.75 3.86 15.95
CA ALA A 18 6.98 5.04 15.60
C ALA A 18 6.90 5.31 14.08
N PRO A 19 8.01 5.38 13.31
CA PRO A 19 7.93 5.65 11.88
C PRO A 19 7.22 4.52 11.09
N ASN A 20 7.33 3.27 11.54
CA ASN A 20 6.63 2.14 10.91
C ASN A 20 5.10 2.27 11.07
N TYR A 21 4.64 2.60 12.27
CA TYR A 21 3.21 2.83 12.54
C TYR A 21 2.68 4.04 11.78
N VAL A 22 3.43 5.14 11.76
CA VAL A 22 3.05 6.35 10.99
C VAL A 22 2.99 6.01 9.51
N HIS A 23 3.96 5.28 8.97
CA HIS A 23 3.96 4.88 7.57
C HIS A 23 2.75 4.01 7.24
N TRP A 24 2.45 2.99 8.06
CA TRP A 24 1.28 2.14 7.86
C TRP A 24 -0.02 2.95 7.83
N ALA A 25 -0.22 3.84 8.80
CA ALA A 25 -1.40 4.69 8.89
C ALA A 25 -1.52 5.64 7.68
N ALA A 26 -0.41 6.29 7.30
CA ALA A 26 -0.36 7.18 6.16
C ALA A 26 -0.67 6.44 4.84
N THR A 27 -0.06 5.27 4.63
CA THR A 27 -0.33 4.45 3.43
C THR A 27 -1.79 4.05 3.38
N LYS A 28 -2.38 3.61 4.50
CA LYS A 28 -3.80 3.25 4.53
C LYS A 28 -4.71 4.44 4.19
N PHE A 29 -4.37 5.63 4.66
CA PHE A 29 -5.15 6.84 4.40
C PHE A 29 -5.00 7.32 2.95
N PHE A 30 -3.78 7.43 2.44
CA PHE A 30 -3.51 8.01 1.12
C PHE A 30 -3.61 7.01 -0.05
N CYS A 31 -3.45 5.71 0.21
CA CYS A 31 -3.43 4.66 -0.81
C CYS A 31 -4.73 3.84 -0.84
N ASN A 32 -5.88 4.52 -0.68
CA ASN A 32 -7.21 3.92 -0.80
C ASN A 32 -7.43 2.69 0.09
N GLY A 33 -7.00 2.75 1.35
CA GLY A 33 -7.17 1.67 2.33
C GLY A 33 -6.15 0.53 2.23
N ARG A 34 -5.17 0.60 1.31
CA ARG A 34 -4.14 -0.43 1.17
C ARG A 34 -3.05 -0.31 2.25
N ASN A 35 -2.54 -1.45 2.70
CA ASN A 35 -1.52 -1.51 3.75
C ASN A 35 -0.07 -1.53 3.22
N HIS A 36 0.10 -1.53 1.90
CA HIS A 36 1.41 -1.65 1.25
C HIS A 36 1.55 -0.66 0.09
N GLY A 37 2.72 -0.05 -0.03
CA GLY A 37 3.11 0.67 -1.24
C GLY A 37 3.39 -0.31 -2.37
N ARG A 38 3.08 0.08 -3.61
CA ARG A 38 3.53 -0.67 -4.81
C ARG A 38 4.93 -0.20 -5.21
N HIS A 39 5.84 -1.11 -5.51
CA HIS A 39 7.17 -0.79 -6.04
C HIS A 39 7.18 -0.86 -7.58
N TRP A 40 6.65 0.17 -8.23
CA TRP A 40 6.49 0.18 -9.70
C TRP A 40 7.79 0.42 -10.49
N TYR A 41 8.90 0.74 -9.82
CA TYR A 41 10.21 0.95 -10.46
C TYR A 41 11.09 -0.31 -10.48
N ALA A 42 10.65 -1.40 -9.83
CA ALA A 42 11.45 -2.61 -9.72
C ALA A 42 11.56 -3.36 -11.06
N ASP A 43 10.49 -3.31 -11.87
CA ASP A 43 10.43 -3.95 -13.18
C ASP A 43 9.68 -3.06 -14.19
N LEU A 44 10.04 -3.19 -15.47
CA LEU A 44 9.41 -2.44 -16.56
C LEU A 44 7.93 -2.85 -16.71
N HIS A 45 7.60 -4.13 -16.51
CA HIS A 45 6.23 -4.62 -16.57
C HIS A 45 5.36 -4.01 -15.45
N ASP A 46 5.92 -3.85 -14.25
CA ASP A 46 5.27 -3.18 -13.13
C ASP A 46 5.05 -1.69 -13.39
N TRP A 47 6.01 -1.03 -14.04
CA TRP A 47 5.85 0.37 -14.48
C TRP A 47 4.73 0.53 -15.50
N HIS A 48 4.66 -0.36 -16.49
CA HIS A 48 3.58 -0.35 -17.48
C HIS A 48 2.22 -0.61 -16.83
N SER A 49 2.14 -1.55 -15.88
CA SER A 49 0.92 -1.83 -15.13
C SER A 49 0.49 -0.64 -14.27
N TYR A 50 1.44 -0.01 -13.56
CA TYR A 50 1.20 1.21 -12.77
C TYR A 50 0.66 2.36 -13.63
N THR A 51 1.29 2.62 -14.78
CA THR A 51 0.86 3.70 -15.67
C THR A 51 -0.50 3.42 -16.32
N LYS A 52 -0.78 2.16 -16.66
CA LYS A 52 -2.12 1.72 -17.10
C LYS A 52 -3.18 1.98 -16.05
N ASP A 53 -2.98 1.51 -14.81
CA ASP A 53 -3.96 1.69 -13.73
C ASP A 53 -4.26 3.19 -13.52
N ARG A 54 -3.21 4.02 -13.46
CA ARG A 54 -3.34 5.47 -13.30
C ARG A 54 -4.08 6.16 -14.45
N ARG A 55 -4.02 5.64 -15.68
CA ARG A 55 -4.77 6.16 -16.84
C ARG A 55 -6.25 5.76 -16.80
N VAL A 56 -6.57 4.57 -16.32
CA VAL A 56 -7.95 4.04 -16.31
C VAL A 56 -8.76 4.57 -15.14
N THR A 57 -8.18 4.65 -13.94
CA THR A 57 -8.90 5.02 -12.71
C THR A 57 -8.43 6.32 -12.09
N GLY A 58 -7.35 6.93 -12.60
CA GLY A 58 -6.69 8.09 -11.98
C GLY A 58 -5.80 7.73 -10.78
N SER A 59 -5.89 6.51 -10.25
CA SER A 59 -5.12 6.05 -9.09
C SER A 59 -4.74 4.58 -9.19
N ASN A 60 -3.46 4.28 -9.00
CA ASN A 60 -2.91 2.92 -8.99
C ASN A 60 -3.37 2.05 -7.81
N TYR A 61 -4.13 2.61 -6.87
CA TYR A 61 -4.69 1.89 -5.71
C TYR A 61 -6.20 1.61 -5.83
N ILE A 62 -6.84 2.12 -6.89
CA ILE A 62 -8.23 1.80 -7.22
C ILE A 62 -8.23 0.65 -8.24
N THR A 63 -8.59 -0.54 -7.77
CA THR A 63 -8.65 -1.74 -8.60
C THR A 63 -10.00 -1.81 -9.32
N ARG A 64 -9.98 -2.16 -10.61
CA ARG A 64 -11.18 -2.55 -11.36
C ARG A 64 -11.18 -4.06 -11.56
N GLY A 65 -12.19 -4.72 -11.03
CA GLY A 65 -12.42 -6.14 -11.23
C GLY A 65 -13.38 -6.41 -12.39
N LEU A 66 -13.99 -7.60 -12.35
CA LEU A 66 -14.91 -8.08 -13.38
C LEU A 66 -16.22 -7.29 -13.41
N GLU A 67 -16.55 -6.57 -12.35
CA GLU A 67 -17.73 -5.70 -12.27
C GLU A 67 -17.72 -4.55 -13.30
N THR A 68 -16.58 -4.32 -13.95
CA THR A 68 -16.44 -3.27 -14.97
C THR A 68 -16.57 -3.80 -16.40
N ILE A 69 -16.67 -5.12 -16.57
CA ILE A 69 -16.87 -5.75 -17.88
C ILE A 69 -18.38 -5.74 -18.15
N PRO A 70 -18.84 -5.21 -19.30
CA PRO A 70 -20.26 -5.24 -19.65
C PRO A 70 -20.71 -6.68 -19.90
N ASP A 71 -21.89 -7.03 -19.41
CA ASP A 71 -22.53 -8.31 -19.71
C ASP A 71 -22.81 -8.39 -21.22
N LEU A 72 -22.27 -9.43 -21.86
CA LEU A 72 -22.64 -9.76 -23.22
C LEU A 72 -24.02 -10.45 -23.19
N PRO A 73 -24.90 -10.22 -24.17
CA PRO A 73 -26.12 -11.02 -24.28
C PRO A 73 -25.72 -12.50 -24.40
N ASP A 74 -26.31 -13.36 -23.58
CA ASP A 74 -26.15 -14.81 -23.72
C ASP A 74 -26.60 -15.19 -25.14
N ASP A 75 -25.67 -15.67 -25.97
CA ASP A 75 -25.99 -16.35 -27.22
C ASP A 75 -26.73 -17.65 -26.87
N LYS A 76 -28.06 -17.56 -26.74
CA LYS A 76 -28.98 -18.70 -26.61
C LYS A 76 -29.65 -19.00 -27.95
#